data_AF-A0A318NGP0-F1
#
_entry.id   AF-A0A318NGP0-F1
#
_cell.length_a   1.000
_cell.length_b   1.000
_cell.length_c   1.000
_cell.angle_alpha   90.00
_cell.angle_beta   90.00
_cell.angle_gamma   90.00
#
_symmetry.space_group_name_H-M   'P 1'
#
loop_
_entity.id
_entity.type
_entity.pdbx_description
1 polymer ?
#
loop_
_entity_poly.entity_id
_entity_poly.type
_entity_poly.pdbx_seq_one_letter_code
_entity_poly.pdbx_strand_id
1 'polypeptide(L)'
;MLRRRALGVAAAVVACLAIWAIGALAGVDYTVENPGQPARVIGAGAIVTVALGATLLGWAALALLERFAKRFARPVWISLAVLVTLLSFAPLIGTEATGGAKLALGATHVAVAVMLIALLPARRR
;
A
#
# COMPACT_ATOMS: atom_id res chain seq x y z
N MET A 1 20.88 -1.64 -7.76
CA MET A 1 19.42 -1.71 -8.01
C MET A 1 18.67 -2.31 -6.82
N LEU A 2 19.11 -3.46 -6.27
CA LEU A 2 18.45 -4.10 -5.12
C LEU A 2 18.38 -3.21 -3.86
N ARG A 3 19.47 -2.51 -3.49
CA ARG A 3 19.48 -1.58 -2.34
C ARG A 3 18.43 -0.46 -2.43
N ARG A 4 18.23 0.14 -3.61
CA ARG A 4 17.20 1.18 -3.82
C ARG A 4 15.79 0.62 -3.70
N ARG A 5 15.57 -0.59 -4.23
CA ARG A 5 14.27 -1.25 -4.16
C ARG A 5 13.95 -1.69 -2.73
N ALA A 6 14.94 -2.19 -1.99
CA ALA A 6 14.81 -2.47 -0.57
C ALA A 6 14.50 -1.20 0.24
N LEU A 7 15.15 -0.07 -0.07
CA LEU A 7 14.82 1.22 0.54
C LEU A 7 13.39 1.67 0.20
N GLY A 8 12.92 1.45 -1.03
CA GLY A 8 11.53 1.74 -1.41
C GLY A 8 10.50 0.91 -0.64
N VAL A 9 10.77 -0.38 -0.46
CA VAL A 9 9.95 -1.28 0.37
C VAL A 9 9.96 -0.83 1.83
N ALA A 10 11.14 -0.58 2.40
CA ALA A 10 11.26 -0.12 3.78
C ALA A 10 10.56 1.23 4.01
N ALA A 11 10.74 2.19 3.10
CA ALA A 11 10.09 3.50 3.17
C ALA A 11 8.56 3.40 3.13
N ALA A 12 8.01 2.52 2.29
CA ALA A 12 6.57 2.27 2.24
C ALA A 12 6.04 1.71 3.56
N VAL A 13 6.69 0.69 4.12
CA VAL A 13 6.28 0.08 5.40
C VAL A 13 6.36 1.09 6.54
N VAL A 14 7.45 1.86 6.63
CA VAL A 14 7.63 2.91 7.64
C VAL A 14 6.57 4.00 7.50
N ALA A 15 6.25 4.43 6.27
CA ALA A 15 5.20 5.42 6.04
C ALA A 15 3.82 4.91 6.48
N CYS A 16 3.47 3.66 6.14
CA CYS A 16 2.20 3.05 6.57
C CYS A 16 2.12 2.94 8.10
N LEU A 17 3.21 2.52 8.75
CA LEU A 17 3.29 2.46 10.20
C LEU A 17 3.17 3.83 10.86
N ALA A 18 3.79 4.85 10.29
CA ALA A 18 3.69 6.22 10.79
C ALA A 18 2.24 6.74 10.72
N ILE A 19 1.55 6.53 9.59
CA ILE A 19 0.14 6.91 9.41
C ILE A 19 -0.75 6.21 10.45
N TRP A 20 -0.58 4.89 10.60
CA TRP A 20 -1.32 4.12 11.59
C TRP A 20 -1.02 4.58 13.02
N ALA A 21 0.25 4.79 13.36
CA ALA A 21 0.66 5.20 14.70
C ALA A 21 0.11 6.59 15.06
N ILE A 22 0.12 7.54 14.12
CA ILE A 22 -0.46 8.87 14.32
C ILE A 22 -1.96 8.76 14.62
N GLY A 23 -2.71 7.95 13.86
CA GLY A 23 -4.13 7.75 14.13
C GLY A 23 -4.38 7.04 15.46
N ALA A 24 -3.58 6.02 15.79
CA ALA A 24 -3.70 5.31 17.07
C ALA A 24 -3.45 6.25 18.27
N LEU A 25 -2.41 7.09 18.19
CA LEU A 25 -2.10 8.11 19.20
C LEU A 25 -3.17 9.21 19.27
N ALA A 26 -3.87 9.47 18.17
CA ALA A 26 -5.01 10.39 18.12
C ALA A 26 -6.33 9.74 18.58
N GLY A 27 -6.33 8.48 19.02
CA GLY A 27 -7.51 7.78 19.53
C GLY A 27 -8.42 7.20 18.45
N VAL A 28 -7.92 7.00 17.22
CA VAL A 28 -8.68 6.34 16.15
C VAL A 28 -8.94 4.88 16.53
N ASP A 29 -10.21 4.49 16.54
CA ASP A 29 -10.62 3.09 16.67
C ASP A 29 -10.51 2.39 15.31
N TYR A 30 -9.52 1.49 15.21
CA TYR A 30 -9.23 0.65 14.05
C TYR A 30 -9.99 -0.68 14.04
N THR A 31 -11.07 -0.79 14.80
CA THR A 31 -12.01 -1.90 14.67
C THR A 31 -12.72 -1.81 13.33
N VAL A 32 -12.64 -2.90 12.57
CA VAL A 32 -13.33 -3.05 11.29
C VAL A 32 -14.29 -4.23 11.37
N GLU A 33 -15.47 -4.04 10.80
CA GLU A 33 -16.50 -5.07 10.69
C GLU A 33 -16.84 -5.29 9.22
N ASN A 34 -16.65 -6.53 8.76
CA ASN A 34 -16.98 -6.94 7.40
C ASN A 34 -18.22 -7.82 7.42
N PRO A 35 -19.08 -7.77 6.39
CA PRO A 35 -20.24 -8.65 6.28
C PRO A 35 -19.84 -10.13 6.43
N GLY A 36 -20.45 -10.82 7.40
CA GLY A 36 -20.19 -12.25 7.66
C GLY A 36 -18.86 -12.58 8.34
N GLN A 37 -18.13 -11.58 8.87
CA GLN A 37 -16.89 -11.79 9.62
C GLN A 37 -16.96 -11.14 11.01
N PRO A 38 -16.28 -11.70 12.02
CA PRO A 38 -16.19 -11.06 13.33
C PRO A 38 -15.44 -9.73 13.23
N ALA A 39 -15.81 -8.79 14.11
CA ALA A 39 -15.09 -7.54 14.29
C ALA A 39 -13.60 -7.80 14.54
N ARG A 40 -12.74 -7.04 13.87
CA ARG A 40 -11.30 -7.20 13.97
C ARG A 40 -10.61 -5.86 14.15
N VAL A 41 -9.71 -5.79 15.13
CA VAL A 41 -8.84 -4.62 15.30
C VAL A 41 -7.67 -4.72 14.33
N ILE A 42 -7.49 -3.69 13.50
CA ILE A 42 -6.33 -3.58 12.61
C ILE A 42 -5.14 -2.98 13.37
N GLY A 43 -4.29 -3.86 13.89
CA GLY A 43 -3.05 -3.49 14.57
C GLY A 43 -1.85 -3.32 13.64
N ALA A 44 -0.73 -2.84 14.19
CA ALA A 44 0.53 -2.64 13.48
C ALA A 44 1.02 -3.87 12.69
N GLY A 45 0.87 -5.08 13.25
CA GLY A 45 1.28 -6.32 12.58
C GLY A 45 0.53 -6.55 11.26
N ALA A 46 -0.76 -6.21 11.19
CA ALA A 46 -1.54 -6.30 9.97
C ALA A 46 -1.06 -5.28 8.93
N ILE A 47 -0.80 -4.03 9.36
CA ILE A 47 -0.25 -2.97 8.50
C ILE A 47 1.08 -3.39 7.88
N VAL A 48 2.01 -3.91 8.70
CA VAL A 48 3.32 -4.38 8.22
C VAL A 48 3.17 -5.51 7.22
N THR A 49 2.35 -6.52 7.54
CA THR A 49 2.17 -7.70 6.69
C THR A 49 1.60 -7.31 5.32
N VAL A 50 0.55 -6.48 5.30
CA VAL A 50 -0.09 -6.03 4.08
C VAL A 50 0.82 -5.10 3.28
N ALA A 51 1.47 -4.12 3.92
CA ALA A 51 2.37 -3.19 3.23
C ALA A 51 3.59 -3.91 2.64
N LEU A 52 4.20 -4.85 3.39
CA LEU A 52 5.29 -5.68 2.87
C LEU A 52 4.82 -6.55 1.70
N GLY A 53 3.70 -7.25 1.86
CA GLY A 53 3.14 -8.09 0.79
C GLY A 53 2.87 -7.30 -0.49
N ALA A 54 2.16 -6.18 -0.37
CA ALA A 54 1.83 -5.31 -1.50
C ALA A 54 3.08 -4.76 -2.20
N THR A 55 4.08 -4.34 -1.43
CA THR A 55 5.29 -3.74 -1.99
C THR A 55 6.22 -4.75 -2.64
N LEU A 56 6.32 -5.97 -2.09
CA LEU A 56 7.03 -7.09 -2.70
C LEU A 56 6.35 -7.57 -3.98
N LEU A 57 5.01 -7.66 -3.98
CA LEU A 57 4.23 -7.99 -5.18
C LEU A 57 4.39 -6.92 -6.26
N GLY A 58 4.32 -5.64 -5.89
CA GLY A 58 4.58 -4.52 -6.79
C GLY A 58 5.99 -4.59 -7.38
N TRP A 59 6.98 -4.91 -6.57
CA TRP A 59 8.35 -5.12 -7.05
C TRP A 59 8.46 -6.26 -8.06
N ALA A 60 7.86 -7.42 -7.78
CA ALA A 60 7.86 -8.57 -8.67
C ALA A 60 7.16 -8.26 -10.00
N ALA A 61 6.00 -7.60 -9.95
CA ALA A 61 5.26 -7.15 -11.14
C ALA A 61 6.10 -6.19 -12.00
N LEU A 62 6.75 -5.20 -11.38
CA LEU A 62 7.63 -4.28 -12.11
C LEU A 62 8.83 -5.02 -12.73
N ALA A 63 9.45 -5.94 -12.00
CA ALA A 63 10.58 -6.73 -12.52
C ALA A 63 10.16 -7.58 -13.72
N LEU A 64 8.96 -8.15 -13.70
CA LEU A 64 8.39 -8.89 -14.82
C LEU A 64 8.15 -7.98 -16.03
N LEU A 65 7.56 -6.81 -15.79
CA LEU A 65 7.25 -5.83 -16.82
C LEU A 65 8.52 -5.26 -17.48
N GLU A 66 9.57 -5.00 -16.69
CA GLU A 66 10.89 -4.62 -17.19
C GLU A 66 11.58 -5.76 -17.97
N ARG A 67 11.26 -7.03 -17.69
CA ARG A 67 11.81 -8.18 -18.43
C ARG A 67 11.15 -8.35 -19.79
N PHE A 68 9.82 -8.23 -19.87
CA PHE A 68 9.04 -8.58 -21.06
C PHE A 68 8.58 -7.40 -21.91
N ALA A 69 8.40 -6.21 -21.32
CA ALA A 69 7.78 -5.06 -21.99
C ALA A 69 8.54 -3.74 -21.73
N LYS A 70 9.87 -3.76 -21.88
CA LYS A 70 10.79 -2.63 -21.58
C LYS A 70 10.31 -1.27 -22.09
N ARG A 71 9.74 -1.22 -23.30
CA ARG A 71 9.29 0.04 -23.94
C ARG A 71 8.05 0.65 -23.26
N PHE A 72 7.17 -0.19 -22.71
CA PHE A 72 5.90 0.23 -22.10
C PHE A 72 5.90 0.07 -20.58
N ALA A 73 7.02 -0.31 -19.98
CA ALA A 73 7.08 -0.66 -18.56
C ALA A 73 6.64 0.48 -17.65
N ARG A 74 7.08 1.72 -17.90
CA ARG A 74 6.71 2.86 -17.07
C ARG A 74 5.21 3.23 -17.13
N PRO A 75 4.59 3.45 -18.32
CA PRO A 75 3.18 3.78 -18.36
C PRO A 75 2.28 2.65 -17.86
N VAL A 76 2.57 1.39 -18.22
CA VAL A 76 1.80 0.23 -17.74
C VAL A 76 1.92 0.07 -16.22
N TRP A 77 3.11 0.29 -15.66
CA TRP A 77 3.32 0.26 -14.21
C TRP A 77 2.48 1.30 -13.47
N ILE A 78 2.49 2.54 -13.94
CA ILE A 78 1.70 3.62 -13.31
C ILE A 78 0.21 3.29 -13.39
N SER A 79 -0.29 2.88 -14.56
CA SER A 79 -1.69 2.48 -14.72
C SER A 79 -2.07 1.34 -13.78
N LEU A 80 -1.21 0.34 -13.64
CA LEU A 80 -1.43 -0.79 -12.73
C LEU A 80 -1.46 -0.33 -11.27
N ALA A 81 -0.51 0.51 -10.84
CA ALA A 81 -0.46 1.04 -9.49
C ALA A 81 -1.71 1.87 -9.15
N VAL A 82 -2.16 2.73 -10.08
CA VAL A 82 -3.39 3.50 -9.92
C VAL A 82 -4.61 2.59 -9.83
N LEU A 83 -4.74 1.63 -10.76
CA LEU A 83 -5.88 0.71 -10.78
C LEU A 83 -5.96 -0.12 -9.49
N VAL A 84 -4.84 -0.69 -9.03
CA VAL A 84 -4.79 -1.47 -7.78
C VAL A 84 -5.13 -0.61 -6.57
N THR A 85 -4.70 0.65 -6.54
CA THR A 85 -5.07 1.59 -5.46
C THR A 85 -6.57 1.84 -5.44
N LEU A 86 -7.18 2.11 -6.60
CA LEU A 86 -8.63 2.32 -6.71
C LEU A 86 -9.41 1.07 -6.27
N LEU A 87 -8.98 -0.11 -6.71
CA LEU A 87 -9.57 -1.38 -6.29
C LEU A 87 -9.40 -1.63 -4.79
N SER A 88 -8.28 -1.18 -4.21
CA SER A 88 -8.02 -1.30 -2.76
C SER A 88 -8.93 -0.41 -1.91
N PHE A 89 -9.60 0.58 -2.50
CA PHE A 89 -10.61 1.38 -1.80
C PHE A 89 -12.01 0.75 -1.82
N ALA A 90 -12.27 -0.26 -2.65
CA ALA A 90 -13.58 -0.93 -2.69
C ALA A 90 -14.02 -1.47 -1.31
N PRO A 91 -13.14 -2.09 -0.49
CA PRO A 91 -13.52 -2.52 0.85
C PRO A 91 -13.99 -1.38 1.76
N LEU A 92 -13.49 -0.15 1.62
CA LEU A 92 -13.89 0.98 2.48
C LEU A 92 -15.39 1.32 2.40
N ILE A 93 -16.05 0.91 1.31
CA ILE A 93 -17.48 1.11 1.08
C ILE A 93 -18.31 0.07 1.84
N GLY A 94 -17.85 -1.19 1.88
CA GLY A 94 -18.58 -2.31 2.48
C GLY A 94 -18.15 -2.66 3.92
N THR A 95 -17.03 -2.13 4.38
CA THR A 95 -16.52 -2.32 5.75
C THR A 95 -17.06 -1.23 6.66
N GLU A 96 -17.67 -1.63 7.78
CA GLU A 96 -18.03 -0.74 8.87
C GLU A 96 -16.78 -0.42 9.71
N ALA A 97 -16.50 0.87 9.87
CA ALA A 97 -15.34 1.38 10.60
C ALA A 97 -15.52 2.87 10.88
N THR A 98 -14.84 3.40 11.89
CA THR A 98 -14.85 4.85 12.18
C THR A 98 -14.33 5.65 10.99
N GLY A 99 -14.81 6.90 10.83
CA GLY A 99 -14.32 7.80 9.78
C GLY A 99 -12.80 8.01 9.85
N GLY A 100 -12.25 8.12 11.07
CA GLY A 100 -10.81 8.19 11.30
C GLY A 100 -10.05 6.96 10.82
N ALA A 101 -10.59 5.75 11.06
CA ALA A 101 -9.99 4.51 10.57
C ALA A 101 -10.03 4.42 9.05
N LYS A 102 -11.17 4.74 8.42
CA LYS A 102 -11.28 4.73 6.95
C LYS A 102 -10.28 5.70 6.31
N LEU A 103 -10.13 6.90 6.87
CA LEU A 103 -9.15 7.89 6.40
C LEU A 103 -7.71 7.40 6.56
N ALA A 104 -7.35 6.93 7.76
CA ALA A 104 -6.00 6.47 8.03
C ALA A 104 -5.62 5.22 7.22
N LEU A 105 -6.50 4.21 7.16
CA LEU A 105 -6.29 3.01 6.35
C LEU A 105 -6.24 3.36 4.86
N GLY A 106 -7.15 4.21 4.38
CA GLY A 106 -7.10 4.73 3.00
C GLY A 106 -5.77 5.42 2.68
N ALA A 107 -5.27 6.26 3.59
CA ALA A 107 -3.98 6.92 3.44
C ALA A 107 -2.80 5.94 3.37
N THR A 108 -2.86 4.78 4.05
CA THR A 108 -1.82 3.75 3.91
C THR A 108 -1.77 3.16 2.49
N HIS A 109 -2.91 2.98 1.82
CA HIS A 109 -2.94 2.51 0.43
C HIS A 109 -2.32 3.54 -0.53
N VAL A 110 -2.62 4.83 -0.32
CA VAL A 110 -2.00 5.92 -1.07
C VAL A 110 -0.49 5.96 -0.82
N ALA A 111 -0.05 5.83 0.42
CA ALA A 111 1.37 5.84 0.78
C ALA A 111 2.13 4.71 0.06
N VAL A 112 1.57 3.48 0.04
CA VAL A 112 2.15 2.38 -0.75
C VAL A 112 2.23 2.77 -2.22
N ALA A 113 1.15 3.24 -2.83
CA ALA A 113 1.13 3.59 -4.26
C ALA A 113 2.18 4.65 -4.62
N VAL A 114 2.28 5.72 -3.82
CA VAL A 114 3.28 6.78 -4.01
C VAL A 114 4.70 6.22 -3.95
N MET A 115 5.00 5.39 -2.94
CA MET A 115 6.34 4.80 -2.80
C MET A 115 6.67 3.83 -3.94
N LEU A 116 5.69 3.04 -4.39
CA LEU A 116 5.81 2.15 -5.54
C LEU A 116 6.06 2.91 -6.84
N ILE A 117 5.40 4.03 -7.06
CA ILE A 117 5.58 4.85 -8.27
C ILE A 117 6.90 5.62 -8.22
N ALA A 118 7.25 6.19 -7.07
CA ALA A 118 8.41 7.07 -6.94
C ALA A 118 9.75 6.34 -6.80
N LEU A 119 9.79 5.22 -6.07
CA LEU A 119 11.04 4.63 -5.60
C LEU A 119 11.40 3.29 -6.28
N LEU A 120 10.44 2.57 -6.88
CA LEU A 120 10.73 1.30 -7.54
C LEU A 120 11.28 1.41 -8.98
N PRO A 121 10.75 2.29 -9.86
CA PRO A 121 11.31 2.45 -11.20
C PRO A 121 12.74 2.98 -11.12
N ALA A 122 13.68 2.30 -11.75
CA ALA A 122 15.02 2.86 -11.91
C ALA A 122 14.92 4.09 -12.83
N ARG A 123 15.29 5.28 -12.34
CA ARG A 123 15.66 6.38 -13.24
C ARG A 123 16.79 5.84 -14.12
N ARG A 124 16.52 5.59 -15.40
CA ARG A 124 17.58 5.48 -16.42
C ARG A 124 18.34 6.81 -16.35
N ARG A 125 19.54 6.76 -15.78
CA ARG A 125 20.58 7.74 -16.09
C ARG A 125 21.30 7.22 -17.33
#